data_AF-A0A7K2KSB5-F1
#
_entry.id   AF-A0A7K2KSB5-F1
#
_cell.length_a   1.000
_cell.length_b   1.000
_cell.length_c   1.000
_cell.angle_alpha   90.00
_cell.angle_beta   90.00
_cell.angle_gamma   90.00
#
_symmetry.space_group_name_H-M   'P 1'
#
loop_
_entity.id
_entity.type
_entity.pdbx_description
1 polymer ?
#
loop_
_entity_poly.entity_id
_entity_poly.type
_entity_poly.pdbx_seq_one_letter_code
_entity_poly.pdbx_strand_id
1 'polypeptide(L)'
;MEFDARALRRLLAISTSAALLAVASAATAATAAPTPPGGGEGRIVGADRPGAVQGSYIVTFKDSVARADVPASANRLAKRHAGSLRYTYTAALRGFAVRMTESEARELAADPTVARVEADAVAYAVDTQPSPPSWGLDRVDQRNLPVDKSYTYGTTAANVNAYIVDTGIRMSHRDFGNRAVSGYDFIDNDSNASDCQGHGTHVAGTVGGASYGVAKGVKLIGVRVLNCQGTSGDTWAPVLAGIDWVTKNAVKPAVANMSIGGGKTQSVNDAVAASISSGVTWVVAAGNNNADSCSYSPSSTPSAITVGATNSRDARATGWSNGQGSNYGSCLDIFAP
;
A
#
# COMPACT_ATOMS: atom_id res chain seq x y z
N MET A 1 18.70 1.60 -69.77
CA MET A 1 18.57 0.42 -68.90
C MET A 1 17.10 0.33 -68.54
N GLU A 2 16.28 -0.12 -69.49
CA GLU A 2 15.84 -1.52 -69.69
C GLU A 2 14.80 -1.92 -68.64
N PHE A 3 13.49 -1.82 -68.98
CA PHE A 3 12.62 -2.76 -69.74
C PHE A 3 11.89 -3.71 -68.78
N ASP A 4 10.58 -3.54 -68.55
CA ASP A 4 9.39 -4.18 -69.20
C ASP A 4 8.75 -5.10 -68.11
N ALA A 5 7.45 -5.35 -67.96
CA ALA A 5 6.44 -5.48 -68.98
C ALA A 5 5.00 -5.40 -68.43
N ARG A 6 4.15 -4.67 -69.18
CA ARG A 6 2.86 -5.10 -69.78
C ARG A 6 1.69 -5.46 -68.84
N ALA A 7 0.60 -4.68 -68.86
CA ALA A 7 -0.52 -4.70 -69.84
C ALA A 7 -1.55 -5.81 -69.51
N LEU A 8 -2.88 -5.74 -69.73
CA LEU A 8 -3.80 -4.90 -70.50
C LEU A 8 -5.22 -5.29 -69.93
N ARG A 9 -6.09 -4.36 -69.52
CA ARG A 9 -7.33 -3.89 -70.21
C ARG A 9 -8.50 -4.88 -70.47
N ARG A 10 -9.71 -4.32 -70.24
CA ARG A 10 -11.05 -4.54 -70.86
C ARG A 10 -11.90 -5.68 -70.30
N LEU A 11 -13.25 -5.67 -70.29
CA LEU A 11 -14.37 -4.73 -70.50
C LEU A 11 -15.66 -5.56 -70.22
N LEU A 12 -16.83 -4.89 -70.22
CA LEU A 12 -18.21 -5.40 -70.33
C LEU A 12 -18.88 -5.91 -69.05
N ALA A 13 -20.19 -5.78 -68.79
CA ALA A 13 -21.33 -4.90 -69.13
C ALA A 13 -22.62 -5.73 -68.85
N ILE A 14 -23.78 -5.07 -68.68
CA ILE A 14 -25.16 -5.63 -68.83
C ILE A 14 -25.63 -6.51 -67.62
N SER A 15 -26.83 -6.47 -67.02
CA SER A 15 -28.06 -5.66 -67.08
C SER A 15 -29.06 -6.14 -65.99
N THR A 16 -29.96 -5.24 -65.55
CA THR A 16 -31.40 -5.40 -65.21
C THR A 16 -31.96 -6.70 -64.60
N SER A 17 -32.75 -6.58 -63.52
CA SER A 17 -34.23 -6.70 -63.56
C SER A 17 -34.89 -6.63 -62.18
N ALA A 18 -36.04 -5.94 -62.12
CA ALA A 18 -36.95 -5.86 -60.99
C ALA A 18 -37.95 -7.03 -60.99
N ALA A 19 -38.43 -7.44 -59.82
CA ALA A 19 -39.69 -8.16 -59.67
C ALA A 19 -40.31 -7.91 -58.29
N LEU A 20 -41.45 -7.21 -58.29
CA LEU A 20 -42.43 -7.23 -57.20
C LEU A 20 -43.28 -8.49 -57.30
N LEU A 21 -43.51 -9.18 -56.18
CA LEU A 21 -44.67 -10.04 -55.99
C LEU A 21 -45.15 -9.94 -54.54
N ALA A 22 -46.35 -9.38 -54.39
CA ALA A 22 -47.14 -9.41 -53.17
C ALA A 22 -47.84 -10.76 -53.06
N VAL A 23 -47.79 -11.38 -51.87
CA VAL A 23 -48.63 -12.53 -51.51
C VAL A 23 -49.27 -12.23 -50.16
N ALA A 24 -50.60 -12.19 -50.17
CA ALA A 24 -51.45 -11.98 -49.01
C ALA A 24 -51.42 -13.20 -48.07
N SER A 25 -51.26 -12.95 -46.76
CA SER A 25 -51.33 -13.98 -45.73
C SER A 25 -52.67 -13.87 -44.99
N ALA A 26 -53.45 -14.95 -45.03
CA ALA A 26 -54.67 -15.11 -44.24
C ALA A 26 -54.32 -15.21 -42.73
N ALA A 27 -54.99 -14.41 -41.90
CA ALA A 27 -54.83 -14.45 -40.45
C ALA A 27 -55.69 -15.55 -39.83
N THR A 28 -55.06 -16.59 -39.30
CA THR A 28 -55.66 -17.52 -38.35
C THR A 28 -55.50 -16.95 -36.93
N ALA A 29 -56.61 -16.65 -36.27
CA ALA A 29 -56.61 -16.22 -34.87
C ALA A 29 -56.33 -17.42 -33.96
N ALA A 30 -55.12 -17.50 -33.40
CA ALA A 30 -54.82 -18.37 -32.27
C ALA A 30 -55.22 -17.65 -30.98
N THR A 31 -56.13 -18.22 -30.22
CA THR A 31 -56.49 -17.76 -28.88
C THR A 31 -55.32 -18.02 -27.92
N ALA A 32 -54.62 -16.96 -27.52
CA ALA A 32 -53.61 -17.01 -26.48
C ALA A 32 -54.26 -17.28 -25.11
N ALA A 33 -53.67 -18.20 -24.33
CA ALA A 33 -54.00 -18.41 -22.93
C ALA A 33 -53.73 -17.15 -22.11
N PRO A 34 -54.49 -16.89 -21.02
CA PRO A 34 -54.35 -15.67 -20.23
C PRO A 34 -52.98 -15.61 -19.55
N THR A 35 -52.22 -14.57 -19.85
CA THR A 35 -50.97 -14.21 -19.18
C THR A 35 -51.28 -13.70 -17.77
N PRO A 36 -50.55 -14.13 -16.71
CA PRO A 36 -50.68 -13.53 -15.38
C PRO A 36 -50.37 -12.03 -15.41
N PRO A 37 -51.09 -11.18 -14.66
CA PRO A 37 -50.90 -9.74 -14.71
C PRO A 37 -49.68 -9.27 -13.88
N GLY A 38 -48.63 -8.77 -14.54
CA GLY A 38 -47.63 -7.79 -14.06
C GLY A 38 -46.64 -8.20 -12.94
N GLY A 39 -45.35 -7.84 -12.97
CA GLY A 39 -44.64 -6.97 -13.91
C GLY A 39 -43.17 -6.74 -13.49
N GLY A 40 -42.27 -6.80 -14.49
CA GLY A 40 -40.89 -6.30 -14.47
C GLY A 40 -39.87 -7.15 -13.72
N GLU A 41 -38.89 -7.73 -14.43
CA GLU A 41 -37.61 -8.10 -13.80
C GLU A 41 -37.06 -6.87 -13.07
N GLY A 42 -36.80 -7.00 -11.76
CA GLY A 42 -36.25 -5.89 -11.00
C GLY A 42 -34.85 -5.55 -11.50
N ARG A 43 -34.52 -4.26 -11.56
CA ARG A 43 -33.22 -3.80 -12.09
C ARG A 43 -32.12 -3.97 -11.05
N ILE A 44 -31.03 -4.64 -11.43
CA ILE A 44 -29.78 -4.63 -10.68
C ILE A 44 -29.04 -3.32 -10.98
N VAL A 45 -28.73 -2.55 -9.93
CA VAL A 45 -27.98 -1.30 -10.07
C VAL A 45 -26.49 -1.60 -10.17
N GLY A 46 -25.81 -0.98 -11.13
CA GLY A 46 -24.35 -1.01 -11.23
C GLY A 46 -23.76 -2.34 -11.70
N ALA A 47 -24.52 -3.21 -12.38
CA ALA A 47 -24.00 -4.46 -12.93
C ALA A 47 -22.89 -4.26 -13.98
N ASP A 48 -22.85 -3.08 -14.61
CA ASP A 48 -21.91 -2.66 -15.65
C ASP A 48 -20.70 -1.86 -15.12
N ARG A 49 -20.62 -1.60 -13.80
CA ARG A 49 -19.53 -0.80 -13.24
C ARG A 49 -18.19 -1.56 -13.29
N PRO A 50 -17.05 -0.86 -13.51
CA PRO A 50 -15.74 -1.45 -13.31
C PRO A 50 -15.60 -2.01 -11.88
N GLY A 51 -15.11 -3.25 -11.75
CA GLY A 51 -14.93 -3.92 -10.47
C GLY A 51 -16.19 -4.58 -9.90
N ALA A 52 -17.29 -4.67 -10.65
CA ALA A 52 -18.45 -5.48 -10.28
C ALA A 52 -18.05 -6.96 -10.08
N VAL A 53 -18.49 -7.55 -8.98
CA VAL A 53 -18.21 -8.96 -8.65
C VAL A 53 -19.38 -9.81 -9.13
N GLN A 54 -19.15 -10.63 -10.16
CA GLN A 54 -20.17 -11.50 -10.72
C GLN A 54 -20.77 -12.42 -9.63
N GLY A 55 -22.10 -12.43 -9.54
CA GLY A 55 -22.84 -13.26 -8.60
C GLY A 55 -22.78 -12.80 -7.14
N SER A 56 -22.37 -11.56 -6.86
CA SER A 56 -22.39 -10.94 -5.52
C SER A 56 -23.24 -9.68 -5.55
N TYR A 57 -24.16 -9.54 -4.58
CA TYR A 57 -25.11 -8.43 -4.55
C TYR A 57 -25.29 -7.88 -3.13
N ILE A 58 -25.51 -6.56 -3.07
CA ILE A 58 -25.93 -5.84 -1.86
C ILE A 58 -27.41 -5.49 -2.01
N VAL A 59 -28.21 -5.93 -1.05
CA VAL A 59 -29.65 -5.75 -1.02
C VAL A 59 -30.01 -4.80 0.10
N THR A 60 -30.71 -3.71 -0.23
CA THR A 60 -31.23 -2.74 0.74
C THR A 60 -32.74 -2.88 0.84
N PHE A 61 -33.25 -2.99 2.06
CA PHE A 61 -34.68 -3.02 2.36
C PHE A 61 -35.28 -1.61 2.34
N LYS A 62 -36.58 -1.52 2.06
CA LYS A 62 -37.39 -0.31 2.30
C LYS A 62 -37.55 -0.08 3.81
N ASP A 63 -37.88 1.15 4.17
CA ASP A 63 -38.07 1.57 5.56
C ASP A 63 -39.24 0.87 6.27
N SER A 64 -40.13 0.23 5.50
CA SER A 64 -41.19 -0.63 6.01
C SER A 64 -40.68 -1.89 6.73
N VAL A 65 -39.43 -2.31 6.50
CA VAL A 65 -38.79 -3.40 7.24
C VAL A 65 -38.11 -2.81 8.48
N ALA A 66 -38.62 -3.15 9.67
CA ALA A 66 -38.01 -2.68 10.91
C ALA A 66 -36.58 -3.24 11.06
N ARG A 67 -35.68 -2.46 11.66
CA ARG A 67 -34.26 -2.84 11.81
C ARG A 67 -34.07 -4.16 12.55
N ALA A 68 -34.94 -4.45 13.52
CA ALA A 68 -34.95 -5.70 14.27
C ALA A 68 -35.32 -6.93 13.40
N ASP A 69 -36.10 -6.72 12.34
CA ASP A 69 -36.59 -7.79 11.45
C ASP A 69 -35.67 -8.05 10.26
N VAL A 70 -34.63 -7.22 10.07
CA VAL A 70 -33.70 -7.32 8.95
C VAL A 70 -33.00 -8.69 8.91
N PRO A 71 -32.45 -9.26 10.02
CA PRO A 71 -31.82 -10.58 9.96
C PRO A 71 -32.76 -11.71 9.53
N ALA A 72 -34.00 -11.71 10.06
CA ALA A 72 -35.00 -12.71 9.70
C ALA A 72 -35.43 -12.57 8.23
N SER A 73 -35.62 -11.33 7.77
CA SER A 73 -36.01 -11.05 6.38
C SER A 73 -34.91 -11.36 5.38
N ALA A 74 -33.65 -11.03 5.69
CA ALA A 74 -32.49 -11.36 4.88
C ALA A 74 -32.34 -12.88 4.71
N ASN A 75 -32.44 -13.65 5.80
CA ASN A 75 -32.34 -15.11 5.74
C ASN A 75 -33.49 -15.73 4.93
N ARG A 76 -34.73 -15.22 5.09
CA ARG A 76 -35.90 -15.68 4.34
C ARG A 76 -35.73 -15.45 2.84
N LEU A 77 -35.31 -14.25 2.44
CA LEU A 77 -35.14 -13.90 1.02
C LEU A 77 -33.95 -14.60 0.39
N ALA A 78 -32.81 -14.68 1.08
CA ALA A 78 -31.66 -15.43 0.59
C ALA A 78 -32.04 -16.90 0.31
N LYS A 79 -32.72 -17.58 1.25
CA LYS A 79 -33.18 -18.96 1.05
C LYS A 79 -34.20 -19.11 -0.07
N ARG A 80 -35.14 -18.17 -0.21
CA ARG A 80 -36.17 -18.19 -1.26
C ARG A 80 -35.56 -18.20 -2.67
N HIS A 81 -34.49 -17.44 -2.86
CA HIS A 81 -33.81 -17.30 -4.16
C HIS A 81 -32.51 -18.09 -4.23
N ALA A 82 -32.42 -19.21 -3.49
CA ALA A 82 -31.24 -20.10 -3.44
C ALA A 82 -29.89 -19.39 -3.18
N GLY A 83 -29.92 -18.20 -2.60
CA GLY A 83 -28.75 -17.37 -2.35
C GLY A 83 -28.04 -17.70 -1.05
N SER A 84 -26.72 -17.54 -1.05
CA SER A 84 -25.87 -17.67 0.12
C SER A 84 -25.71 -16.31 0.81
N LEU A 85 -26.39 -16.12 1.95
CA LEU A 85 -26.28 -14.92 2.79
C LEU A 85 -24.83 -14.78 3.31
N ARG A 86 -24.24 -13.60 3.13
CA ARG A 86 -22.86 -13.30 3.56
C ARG A 86 -22.83 -12.40 4.79
N TYR A 87 -23.52 -11.27 4.73
CA TYR A 87 -23.54 -10.26 5.78
C TYR A 87 -24.94 -9.69 5.95
N THR A 88 -25.27 -9.23 7.16
CA THR A 88 -26.50 -8.48 7.45
C THR A 88 -26.13 -7.13 8.06
N TYR A 89 -26.79 -6.08 7.61
CA TYR A 89 -26.57 -4.71 8.04
C TYR A 89 -27.84 -4.19 8.72
N THR A 90 -27.75 -3.78 9.97
CA THR A 90 -28.91 -3.32 10.76
C THR A 90 -28.79 -1.87 11.23
N ALA A 91 -27.56 -1.32 11.31
CA ALA A 91 -27.26 0.01 11.85
C ALA A 91 -27.09 1.06 10.74
N ALA A 92 -25.98 1.00 9.99
CA ALA A 92 -25.69 1.97 8.93
C ALA A 92 -26.58 1.81 7.68
N LEU A 93 -26.98 0.57 7.41
CA LEU A 93 -27.86 0.18 6.31
C LEU A 93 -28.92 -0.78 6.86
N ARG A 94 -30.11 -0.82 6.24
CA ARG A 94 -31.11 -1.88 6.43
C ARG A 94 -30.96 -2.85 5.26
N GLY A 95 -30.18 -3.89 5.40
CA GLY A 95 -29.86 -4.71 4.23
C GLY A 95 -29.01 -5.93 4.50
N PHE A 96 -28.54 -6.55 3.43
CA PHE A 96 -27.69 -7.72 3.48
C PHE A 96 -26.86 -7.87 2.21
N ALA A 97 -25.76 -8.62 2.29
CA ALA A 97 -25.00 -9.06 1.13
C ALA A 97 -25.26 -10.55 0.88
N VAL A 98 -25.42 -10.93 -0.39
CA VAL A 98 -25.80 -12.29 -0.79
C VAL A 98 -25.09 -12.68 -2.08
N ARG A 99 -24.73 -13.96 -2.20
CA ARG A 99 -24.30 -14.55 -3.47
C ARG A 99 -25.43 -15.35 -4.11
N MET A 100 -25.70 -15.10 -5.39
CA MET A 100 -26.73 -15.76 -6.19
C MET A 100 -26.47 -15.52 -7.68
N THR A 101 -27.26 -16.12 -8.57
CA THR A 101 -27.23 -15.83 -10.00
C THR A 101 -27.83 -14.45 -10.30
N GLU A 102 -27.54 -13.91 -11.49
CA GLU A 102 -28.15 -12.63 -11.92
C GLU A 102 -29.67 -12.72 -12.06
N SER A 103 -30.19 -13.86 -12.54
CA SER A 103 -31.63 -14.10 -12.65
C SER A 103 -32.31 -14.02 -11.28
N GLU A 104 -31.75 -14.72 -10.28
CA GLU A 104 -32.26 -14.70 -8.90
C GLU A 104 -32.20 -13.28 -8.29
N ALA A 105 -31.14 -12.52 -8.59
CA ALA A 105 -31.01 -11.14 -8.12
C ALA A 105 -32.04 -10.20 -8.77
N ARG A 106 -32.41 -10.41 -10.03
CA ARG A 106 -33.49 -9.67 -10.72
C ARG A 106 -34.86 -9.99 -10.15
N GLU A 107 -35.11 -11.25 -9.80
CA GLU A 107 -36.33 -11.64 -9.10
C GLU A 107 -36.40 -11.03 -7.69
N LEU A 108 -35.30 -11.08 -6.95
CA LEU A 108 -35.20 -10.47 -5.62
C LEU A 108 -35.40 -8.95 -5.66
N ALA A 109 -34.95 -8.30 -6.72
CA ALA A 109 -35.15 -6.86 -6.94
C ALA A 109 -36.62 -6.47 -7.16
N ALA A 110 -37.48 -7.42 -7.51
CA ALA A 110 -38.93 -7.21 -7.63
C ALA A 110 -39.68 -7.40 -6.29
N ASP A 111 -39.02 -7.87 -5.22
CA ASP A 111 -39.68 -8.07 -3.94
C ASP A 111 -40.18 -6.73 -3.35
N PRO A 112 -41.44 -6.64 -2.88
CA PRO A 112 -42.03 -5.39 -2.42
C PRO A 112 -41.34 -4.78 -1.20
N THR A 113 -40.59 -5.58 -0.43
CA THR A 113 -39.81 -5.13 0.73
C THR A 113 -38.41 -4.64 0.37
N VAL A 114 -37.93 -4.94 -0.83
CA VAL A 114 -36.60 -4.55 -1.32
C VAL A 114 -36.65 -3.17 -1.95
N ALA A 115 -35.77 -2.27 -1.51
CA ALA A 115 -35.61 -0.94 -2.08
C ALA A 115 -34.62 -0.94 -3.26
N ARG A 116 -33.55 -1.75 -3.16
CA ARG A 116 -32.50 -1.83 -4.18
C ARG A 116 -31.77 -3.15 -4.10
N VAL A 117 -31.49 -3.73 -5.26
CA VAL A 117 -30.41 -4.72 -5.45
C VAL A 117 -29.31 -4.05 -6.25
N GLU A 118 -28.11 -4.06 -5.72
CA GLU A 118 -26.92 -3.48 -6.33
C GLU A 118 -25.87 -4.56 -6.53
N ALA A 119 -25.22 -4.59 -7.69
CA ALA A 119 -24.05 -5.44 -7.89
C ALA A 119 -22.95 -5.02 -6.92
N ASP A 120 -22.45 -6.00 -6.16
CA ASP A 120 -21.32 -5.77 -5.27
C ASP A 120 -20.06 -5.46 -6.08
N ALA A 121 -19.13 -4.72 -5.50
CA ALA A 121 -17.93 -4.29 -6.20
C ALA A 121 -16.70 -4.29 -5.29
N VAL A 122 -15.54 -4.47 -5.91
CA VAL A 122 -14.26 -4.43 -5.19
C VAL A 122 -13.98 -3.00 -4.74
N ALA A 123 -13.86 -2.80 -3.43
CA ALA A 123 -13.23 -1.61 -2.86
C ALA A 123 -11.70 -1.84 -2.80
N TYR A 124 -10.92 -0.81 -3.07
CA TYR A 124 -9.46 -0.83 -3.00
C TYR A 124 -8.95 0.21 -1.98
N ALA A 125 -7.79 -0.05 -1.41
CA ALA A 125 -7.07 0.96 -0.64
C ALA A 125 -6.57 2.06 -1.58
N VAL A 126 -6.68 3.32 -1.16
CA VAL A 126 -6.36 4.50 -2.00
C VAL A 126 -4.86 4.86 -2.02
N ASP A 127 -4.04 4.14 -1.26
CA ASP A 127 -2.61 4.41 -1.03
C ASP A 127 -1.75 3.17 -1.31
N THR A 128 -1.91 2.60 -2.52
CA THR A 128 -1.19 1.42 -2.98
C THR A 128 -0.22 1.78 -4.10
N GLN A 129 1.05 1.40 -3.94
CA GLN A 129 2.06 1.42 -4.99
C GLN A 129 2.15 0.03 -5.64
N PRO A 130 1.65 -0.14 -6.88
CA PRO A 130 1.83 -1.40 -7.60
C PRO A 130 3.29 -1.55 -8.05
N SER A 131 3.79 -2.78 -8.02
CA SER A 131 5.16 -3.15 -8.40
C SER A 131 6.22 -2.23 -7.79
N PRO A 132 6.29 -2.12 -6.44
CA PRO A 132 7.28 -1.28 -5.81
C PRO A 132 8.70 -1.74 -6.18
N PRO A 133 9.67 -0.82 -6.32
CA PRO A 133 11.01 -1.16 -6.80
C PRO A 133 11.83 -1.95 -5.77
N SER A 134 11.38 -1.98 -4.51
CA SER A 134 12.01 -2.74 -3.43
C SER A 134 11.07 -3.87 -2.99
N TRP A 135 11.59 -5.10 -2.94
CA TRP A 135 10.92 -6.24 -2.32
C TRP A 135 10.61 -5.99 -0.84
N GLY A 136 11.40 -5.13 -0.18
CA GLY A 136 11.21 -4.80 1.23
C GLY A 136 9.93 -4.02 1.47
N LEU A 137 9.50 -3.15 0.54
CA LEU A 137 8.23 -2.42 0.63
C LEU A 137 7.05 -3.39 0.60
N ASP A 138 7.05 -4.27 -0.39
CA ASP A 138 6.09 -5.38 -0.56
C ASP A 138 6.18 -6.42 0.57
N ARG A 139 7.28 -6.44 1.34
CA ARG A 139 7.40 -7.34 2.48
C ARG A 139 6.80 -6.74 3.75
N VAL A 140 6.91 -5.43 3.97
CA VAL A 140 6.50 -4.82 5.25
C VAL A 140 5.00 -4.62 5.40
N ASP A 141 4.22 -4.63 4.32
CA ASP A 141 2.75 -4.45 4.37
C ASP A 141 1.96 -5.77 4.33
N GLN A 142 2.62 -6.92 4.20
CA GLN A 142 1.99 -8.25 4.28
C GLN A 142 2.71 -9.24 5.20
N ARG A 143 1.95 -10.22 5.73
CA ARG A 143 2.47 -11.20 6.70
C ARG A 143 3.05 -12.48 6.09
N ASN A 144 2.44 -12.99 5.02
CA ASN A 144 2.76 -14.31 4.46
C ASN A 144 3.55 -14.17 3.16
N LEU A 145 4.44 -15.12 2.87
CA LEU A 145 5.03 -15.30 1.54
C LEU A 145 4.12 -16.19 0.66
N PRO A 146 4.20 -16.10 -0.68
CA PRO A 146 4.98 -15.14 -1.47
C PRO A 146 4.39 -13.72 -1.40
N VAL A 147 5.24 -12.73 -1.73
CA VAL A 147 4.83 -11.32 -1.85
C VAL A 147 4.01 -11.06 -3.12
N ASP A 148 3.11 -10.07 -3.08
CA ASP A 148 2.10 -9.83 -4.12
C ASP A 148 2.47 -8.71 -5.12
N LYS A 149 3.64 -8.11 -4.95
CA LYS A 149 4.16 -6.98 -5.75
C LYS A 149 3.32 -5.72 -5.55
N SER A 150 2.88 -5.47 -4.34
CA SER A 150 2.09 -4.31 -3.98
C SER A 150 2.61 -3.73 -2.68
N TYR A 151 2.60 -2.40 -2.55
CA TYR A 151 2.88 -1.76 -1.26
C TYR A 151 1.76 -0.81 -0.90
N THR A 152 0.97 -1.18 0.09
CA THR A 152 -0.16 -0.40 0.62
C THR A 152 0.20 0.23 1.95
N TYR A 153 0.09 1.56 2.05
CA TYR A 153 0.43 2.31 3.24
C TYR A 153 -0.78 3.10 3.75
N GLY A 154 -1.05 3.05 5.06
CA GLY A 154 -2.21 3.77 5.64
C GLY A 154 -2.02 5.28 5.80
N THR A 155 -0.80 5.78 5.60
CA THR A 155 -0.46 7.20 5.66
C THR A 155 0.89 7.45 4.98
N THR A 156 1.05 8.65 4.43
CA THR A 156 2.35 9.13 3.93
C THR A 156 3.22 9.74 5.04
N ALA A 157 2.67 9.95 6.25
CA ALA A 157 3.31 10.62 7.37
C ALA A 157 3.79 12.06 7.08
N ALA A 158 3.04 12.80 6.25
CA ALA A 158 3.39 14.16 5.82
C ALA A 158 3.53 15.19 6.96
N ASN A 159 3.00 14.90 8.14
CA ASN A 159 3.11 15.74 9.35
C ASN A 159 4.23 15.31 10.30
N VAL A 160 5.07 14.32 9.94
CA VAL A 160 6.14 13.79 10.78
C VAL A 160 7.51 14.29 10.30
N ASN A 161 8.39 14.59 11.26
CA ASN A 161 9.78 14.96 11.02
C ASN A 161 10.69 13.76 11.35
N ALA A 162 11.41 13.24 10.34
CA ALA A 162 12.38 12.16 10.50
C ALA A 162 13.81 12.71 10.45
N TYR A 163 14.51 12.63 11.58
CA TYR A 163 15.91 13.02 11.72
C TYR A 163 16.81 11.84 11.34
N ILE A 164 17.66 12.03 10.35
CA ILE A 164 18.60 11.02 9.86
C ILE A 164 19.98 11.38 10.40
N VAL A 165 20.38 10.70 11.48
CA VAL A 165 21.67 10.90 12.14
C VAL A 165 22.70 9.97 11.48
N ASP A 166 23.46 10.49 10.52
CA ASP A 166 24.25 9.69 9.57
C ASP A 166 25.35 10.51 8.86
N THR A 167 25.76 10.16 7.62
CA THR A 167 26.71 10.87 6.76
C THR A 167 26.16 12.15 6.13
N GLY A 168 24.91 12.51 6.43
CA GLY A 168 24.17 13.61 5.82
C GLY A 168 23.09 13.13 4.83
N ILE A 169 22.46 14.04 4.12
CA ILE A 169 21.50 13.72 3.04
C ILE A 169 21.86 14.52 1.78
N ARG A 170 21.80 13.93 0.59
CA ARG A 170 21.84 14.69 -0.67
C ARG A 170 20.45 15.29 -0.94
N MET A 171 20.15 16.45 -0.37
CA MET A 171 18.80 17.04 -0.43
C MET A 171 18.27 17.28 -1.85
N SER A 172 19.15 17.45 -2.84
CA SER A 172 18.79 17.59 -4.26
C SER A 172 18.34 16.29 -4.95
N HIS A 173 18.32 15.15 -4.25
CA HIS A 173 17.88 13.88 -4.82
C HIS A 173 16.40 13.93 -5.21
N ARG A 174 16.10 13.64 -6.48
CA ARG A 174 14.74 13.77 -7.06
C ARG A 174 13.67 13.00 -6.29
N ASP A 175 14.01 11.84 -5.74
CA ASP A 175 13.09 11.00 -4.97
C ASP A 175 12.61 11.66 -3.65
N PHE A 176 13.30 12.69 -3.16
CA PHE A 176 12.87 13.47 -1.99
C PHE A 176 11.98 14.67 -2.35
N GLY A 177 12.02 15.14 -3.61
CA GLY A 177 11.44 16.43 -3.97
C GLY A 177 11.97 17.53 -3.05
N ASN A 178 11.07 18.21 -2.33
CA ASN A 178 11.42 19.28 -1.38
C ASN A 178 11.38 18.83 0.09
N ARG A 179 11.28 17.52 0.35
CA ARG A 179 11.06 17.00 1.71
C ARG A 179 12.34 16.79 2.51
N ALA A 180 13.50 16.71 1.84
CA ALA A 180 14.80 16.63 2.50
C ALA A 180 15.36 18.03 2.76
N VAL A 181 15.74 18.31 4.00
CA VAL A 181 16.36 19.57 4.42
C VAL A 181 17.57 19.34 5.31
N SER A 182 18.45 20.32 5.38
CA SER A 182 19.60 20.30 6.29
C SER A 182 19.18 20.64 7.72
N GLY A 183 19.68 19.87 8.68
CA GLY A 183 19.65 20.20 10.11
C GLY A 183 20.96 20.83 10.54
N TYR A 184 21.96 20.00 10.87
CA TYR A 184 23.28 20.44 11.29
C TYR A 184 24.37 19.40 10.94
N ASP A 185 25.59 19.88 10.72
CA ASP A 185 26.77 19.07 10.45
C ASP A 185 27.77 19.19 11.60
N PHE A 186 28.01 18.09 12.31
CA PHE A 186 28.95 18.00 13.43
C PHE A 186 30.35 17.54 13.01
N ILE A 187 30.57 17.24 11.74
CA ILE A 187 31.89 16.97 11.17
C ILE A 187 32.57 18.27 10.78
N ASP A 188 31.86 19.12 10.03
CA ASP A 188 32.37 20.40 9.52
C ASP A 188 31.91 21.60 10.38
N ASN A 189 31.03 21.37 11.37
CA ASN A 189 30.51 22.33 12.34
C ASN A 189 29.76 23.52 11.69
N ASP A 190 28.84 23.20 10.79
CA ASP A 190 28.01 24.18 10.08
C ASP A 190 26.55 23.70 9.92
N SER A 191 25.71 24.50 9.24
CA SER A 191 24.31 24.18 9.00
C SER A 191 24.08 23.36 7.72
N ASN A 192 25.11 22.75 7.14
CA ASN A 192 25.07 22.03 5.87
C ASN A 192 25.35 20.53 6.03
N ALA A 193 24.34 19.77 6.46
CA ALA A 193 24.37 18.32 6.58
C ALA A 193 24.27 17.58 5.23
N SER A 194 24.91 18.10 4.18
CA SER A 194 24.95 17.47 2.86
C SER A 194 25.73 16.16 2.91
N ASP A 195 25.21 15.15 2.23
CA ASP A 195 25.88 13.85 2.17
C ASP A 195 27.03 13.85 1.16
N CYS A 196 28.19 13.37 1.60
CA CYS A 196 29.37 13.14 0.75
C CYS A 196 29.77 11.66 0.65
N GLN A 197 29.09 10.75 1.36
CA GLN A 197 29.41 9.32 1.37
C GLN A 197 28.34 8.49 0.65
N GLY A 198 27.05 8.78 0.89
CA GLY A 198 25.90 8.14 0.25
C GLY A 198 25.02 7.31 1.19
N HIS A 199 25.53 6.85 2.34
CA HIS A 199 24.83 5.99 3.29
C HIS A 199 23.63 6.71 3.90
N GLY A 200 23.80 7.94 4.38
CA GLY A 200 22.71 8.73 4.93
C GLY A 200 21.64 9.06 3.89
N THR A 201 22.01 9.33 2.63
CA THR A 201 21.05 9.47 1.52
C THR A 201 20.29 8.17 1.26
N HIS A 202 20.96 7.03 1.28
CA HIS A 202 20.32 5.72 1.09
C HIS A 202 19.32 5.43 2.23
N VAL A 203 19.73 5.63 3.48
CA VAL A 203 18.88 5.50 4.68
C VAL A 203 17.67 6.43 4.59
N ALA A 204 17.87 7.70 4.24
CA ALA A 204 16.79 8.66 4.04
C ALA A 204 15.84 8.24 2.91
N GLY A 205 16.37 7.62 1.85
CA GLY A 205 15.63 6.98 0.76
C GLY A 205 14.69 5.89 1.26
N THR A 206 15.18 4.99 2.10
CA THR A 206 14.39 3.90 2.69
C THR A 206 13.31 4.43 3.63
N VAL A 207 13.61 5.48 4.41
CA VAL A 207 12.62 6.09 5.31
C VAL A 207 11.53 6.80 4.52
N GLY A 208 11.90 7.67 3.56
CA GLY A 208 10.99 8.65 3.00
C GLY A 208 11.17 8.96 1.51
N GLY A 209 11.84 8.14 0.71
CA GLY A 209 11.81 8.29 -0.74
C GLY A 209 10.40 8.17 -1.33
N ALA A 210 10.08 8.91 -2.40
CA ALA A 210 8.79 8.77 -3.08
C ALA A 210 8.63 7.35 -3.66
N SER A 211 9.68 6.83 -4.27
CA SER A 211 9.68 5.52 -4.94
C SER A 211 10.05 4.39 -3.99
N TYR A 212 11.06 4.61 -3.13
CA TYR A 212 11.69 3.58 -2.28
C TYR A 212 11.33 3.67 -0.81
N GLY A 213 10.70 4.77 -0.37
CA GLY A 213 10.42 5.03 1.02
C GLY A 213 9.15 4.35 1.52
N VAL A 214 9.19 3.96 2.80
CA VAL A 214 8.04 3.50 3.57
C VAL A 214 7.08 4.67 3.84
N ALA A 215 7.59 5.77 4.39
CA ALA A 215 6.79 6.95 4.74
C ALA A 215 6.92 8.05 3.67
N LYS A 216 6.20 7.90 2.56
CA LYS A 216 6.42 8.65 1.30
C LYS A 216 6.25 10.18 1.38
N GLY A 217 5.60 10.69 2.41
CA GLY A 217 5.34 12.11 2.64
C GLY A 217 6.17 12.72 3.76
N VAL A 218 6.90 11.91 4.54
CA VAL A 218 7.66 12.37 5.70
C VAL A 218 8.68 13.44 5.32
N LYS A 219 8.90 14.41 6.23
CA LYS A 219 9.98 15.38 6.10
C LYS A 219 11.27 14.73 6.61
N LEU A 220 12.34 14.80 5.83
CA LEU A 220 13.65 14.22 6.13
C LEU A 220 14.59 15.35 6.55
N ILE A 221 15.22 15.24 7.72
CA ILE A 221 16.16 16.23 8.26
C ILE A 221 17.52 15.57 8.44
N GLY A 222 18.51 16.02 7.69
CA GLY A 222 19.88 15.51 7.81
C GLY A 222 20.59 16.03 9.05
N VAL A 223 21.17 15.12 9.84
CA VAL A 223 22.07 15.44 10.95
C VAL A 223 23.38 14.69 10.68
N ARG A 224 24.38 15.40 10.16
CA ARG A 224 25.64 14.79 9.72
C ARG A 224 26.57 14.61 10.92
N VAL A 225 26.87 13.36 11.25
CA VAL A 225 27.76 12.96 12.35
C VAL A 225 28.84 11.99 11.89
N LEU A 226 28.81 11.58 10.62
CA LEU A 226 29.82 10.76 9.96
C LEU A 226 30.42 11.53 8.77
N ASN A 227 31.73 11.38 8.59
CA ASN A 227 32.50 12.00 7.51
C ASN A 227 32.32 11.25 6.17
N CYS A 228 33.04 11.70 5.13
CA CYS A 228 32.93 11.13 3.79
C CYS A 228 33.47 9.69 3.66
N GLN A 229 34.13 9.17 4.70
CA GLN A 229 34.55 7.78 4.82
C GLN A 229 33.50 6.92 5.57
N GLY A 230 32.41 7.52 6.05
CA GLY A 230 31.35 6.81 6.77
C GLY A 230 31.68 6.54 8.23
N THR A 231 32.58 7.32 8.83
CA THR A 231 32.98 7.20 10.25
C THR A 231 32.87 8.54 10.97
N SER A 232 32.66 8.54 12.29
CA SER A 232 32.74 9.74 13.13
C SER A 232 34.20 10.12 13.47
N GLY A 233 35.17 9.50 12.82
CA GLY A 233 36.59 9.61 13.12
C GLY A 233 36.98 8.60 14.21
N ASP A 234 37.71 9.07 15.22
CA ASP A 234 38.24 8.21 16.30
C ASP A 234 37.37 8.24 17.57
N THR A 235 36.20 8.89 17.54
CA THR A 235 35.38 9.11 18.74
C THR A 235 33.87 9.05 18.46
N TRP A 236 33.07 8.89 19.52
CA TRP A 236 31.61 9.04 19.49
C TRP A 236 31.13 10.50 19.62
N ALA A 237 32.04 11.46 19.78
CA ALA A 237 31.67 12.84 20.15
C ALA A 237 30.73 13.52 19.13
N PRO A 238 30.94 13.41 17.80
CA PRO A 238 30.02 13.98 16.83
C PRO A 238 28.61 13.35 16.90
N VAL A 239 28.53 12.05 17.17
CA VAL A 239 27.26 11.32 17.30
C VAL A 239 26.50 11.79 18.54
N LEU A 240 27.18 11.93 19.68
CA LEU A 240 26.58 12.49 20.91
C LEU A 240 26.09 13.92 20.70
N ALA A 241 26.86 14.76 20.01
CA ALA A 241 26.45 16.11 19.66
C ALA A 241 25.20 16.12 18.75
N GLY A 242 25.13 15.20 17.79
CA GLY A 242 23.94 15.00 16.95
C GLY A 242 22.69 14.59 17.75
N ILE A 243 22.81 13.63 18.68
CA ILE A 243 21.70 13.21 19.55
C ILE A 243 21.21 14.39 20.41
N ASP A 244 22.14 15.13 21.02
CA ASP A 244 21.82 16.30 21.84
C ASP A 244 21.12 17.39 21.02
N TRP A 245 21.60 17.65 19.80
CA TRP A 245 20.99 18.63 18.89
C TRP A 245 19.58 18.22 18.47
N VAL A 246 19.36 16.95 18.11
CA VAL A 246 18.01 16.44 17.81
C VAL A 246 17.11 16.63 19.02
N THR A 247 17.57 16.26 20.22
CA THR A 247 16.81 16.40 21.46
C THR A 247 16.38 17.84 21.75
N LYS A 248 17.27 18.81 21.49
CA LYS A 248 17.01 20.24 21.71
C LYS A 248 16.12 20.87 20.64
N ASN A 249 16.23 20.43 19.39
CA ASN A 249 15.65 21.13 18.23
C ASN A 249 14.50 20.38 17.56
N ALA A 250 14.16 19.17 18.02
CA ALA A 250 13.15 18.35 17.37
C ALA A 250 11.76 19.02 17.36
N VAL A 251 11.27 19.33 16.16
CA VAL A 251 9.86 19.65 15.92
C VAL A 251 9.04 18.37 15.91
N LYS A 252 8.13 18.22 16.87
CA LYS A 252 7.27 17.04 17.02
C LYS A 252 6.02 17.12 16.12
N PRO A 253 5.46 15.98 15.65
CA PRO A 253 5.89 14.61 15.88
C PRO A 253 7.26 14.29 15.24
N ALA A 254 8.13 13.65 16.01
CA ALA A 254 9.54 13.45 15.64
C ALA A 254 9.94 11.99 15.82
N VAL A 255 10.62 11.46 14.80
CA VAL A 255 11.34 10.19 14.85
C VAL A 255 12.80 10.43 14.48
N ALA A 256 13.71 9.66 15.04
CA ALA A 256 15.13 9.72 14.72
C ALA A 256 15.62 8.32 14.34
N ASN A 257 16.36 8.25 13.23
CA ASN A 257 17.01 7.04 12.77
C ASN A 257 18.52 7.17 12.98
N MET A 258 19.13 6.14 13.57
CA MET A 258 20.58 6.01 13.65
C MET A 258 21.02 4.64 13.14
N SER A 259 21.45 4.61 11.88
CA SER A 259 22.02 3.42 11.23
C SER A 259 23.54 3.35 11.44
N ILE A 260 23.98 3.65 12.66
CA ILE A 260 25.38 3.72 13.09
C ILE A 260 25.57 2.70 14.20
N GLY A 261 26.72 2.05 14.26
CA GLY A 261 27.05 1.11 15.33
C GLY A 261 28.52 1.14 15.70
N GLY A 262 28.81 0.74 16.93
CA GLY A 262 30.16 0.54 17.44
C GLY A 262 30.13 -0.12 18.81
N GLY A 263 31.29 -0.28 19.44
CA GLY A 263 31.38 -0.92 20.76
C GLY A 263 30.48 -0.24 21.80
N LYS A 264 29.94 -1.04 22.74
CA LYS A 264 29.04 -0.57 23.80
C LYS A 264 29.61 0.67 24.51
N THR A 265 28.85 1.75 24.47
CA THR A 265 29.23 3.06 24.99
C THR A 265 28.06 3.62 25.79
N GLN A 266 28.19 3.63 27.13
CA GLN A 266 27.07 3.96 28.03
C GLN A 266 26.52 5.37 27.80
N SER A 267 27.37 6.37 27.57
CA SER A 267 26.92 7.74 27.33
C SER A 267 26.07 7.89 26.06
N VAL A 268 26.32 7.07 25.02
CA VAL A 268 25.47 7.07 23.81
C VAL A 268 24.09 6.50 24.15
N ASN A 269 24.04 5.41 24.92
CA ASN A 269 22.78 4.82 25.36
C ASN A 269 21.97 5.79 26.24
N ASP A 270 22.64 6.46 27.19
CA ASP A 270 22.01 7.43 28.08
C ASP A 270 21.45 8.62 27.29
N ALA A 271 22.20 9.12 26.30
CA ALA A 271 21.76 10.21 25.44
C ALA A 271 20.53 9.85 24.59
N VAL A 272 20.52 8.65 23.98
CA VAL A 272 19.37 8.14 23.24
C VAL A 272 18.16 7.99 24.16
N ALA A 273 18.33 7.40 25.36
CA ALA A 273 17.25 7.25 26.34
C ALA A 273 16.68 8.60 26.83
N ALA A 274 17.55 9.59 27.06
CA ALA A 274 17.13 10.95 27.39
C ALA A 274 16.36 11.62 26.25
N SER A 275 16.83 11.43 25.01
CA SER A 275 16.14 11.94 23.81
C SER A 275 14.75 11.31 23.64
N ILE A 276 14.62 10.01 23.90
CA ILE A 276 13.32 9.32 23.91
C ILE A 276 12.41 9.89 24.98
N SER A 277 12.93 10.10 26.19
CA SER A 277 12.19 10.71 27.31
C SER A 277 11.74 12.14 26.99
N SER A 278 12.44 12.84 26.09
CA SER A 278 12.03 14.16 25.59
C SER A 278 10.86 14.09 24.60
N GLY A 279 10.47 12.91 24.13
CA GLY A 279 9.35 12.68 23.20
C GLY A 279 9.75 12.51 21.74
N VAL A 280 10.98 12.07 21.46
CA VAL A 280 11.45 11.67 20.11
C VAL A 280 11.53 10.15 20.05
N THR A 281 10.87 9.49 19.09
CA THR A 281 11.03 8.03 18.94
C THR A 281 12.34 7.72 18.24
N TRP A 282 13.20 6.87 18.83
CA TRP A 282 14.46 6.46 18.21
C TRP A 282 14.40 5.03 17.68
N VAL A 283 14.83 4.86 16.43
CA VAL A 283 15.04 3.57 15.78
C VAL A 283 16.52 3.42 15.46
N VAL A 284 17.11 2.30 15.87
CA VAL A 284 18.55 2.06 15.78
C VAL A 284 18.87 0.72 15.15
N ALA A 285 20.00 0.65 14.45
CA ALA A 285 20.47 -0.62 13.90
C ALA A 285 20.96 -1.56 15.01
N ALA A 286 20.63 -2.84 14.92
CA ALA A 286 21.17 -3.87 15.81
C ALA A 286 22.69 -4.07 15.63
N GLY A 287 23.22 -3.71 14.45
CA GLY A 287 24.61 -3.85 14.05
C GLY A 287 24.84 -5.01 13.08
N ASN A 288 26.03 -5.02 12.48
CA ASN A 288 26.40 -5.80 11.31
C ASN A 288 27.58 -6.73 11.58
N ASN A 289 27.66 -7.28 12.79
CA ASN A 289 28.82 -7.99 13.32
C ASN A 289 28.57 -9.49 13.53
N ASN A 290 27.39 -9.99 13.14
CA ASN A 290 26.91 -11.34 13.43
C ASN A 290 27.11 -11.73 14.90
N ALA A 291 26.80 -10.82 15.82
CA ALA A 291 27.07 -10.94 17.24
C ALA A 291 25.88 -10.48 18.09
N ASP A 292 26.02 -10.59 19.41
CA ASP A 292 25.01 -10.13 20.36
C ASP A 292 24.93 -8.59 20.35
N SER A 293 23.77 -8.06 19.94
CA SER A 293 23.42 -6.64 19.88
C SER A 293 23.57 -5.91 21.22
N CYS A 294 23.51 -6.61 22.35
CA CYS A 294 23.75 -6.02 23.68
C CYS A 294 25.21 -5.60 23.90
N SER A 295 26.14 -6.02 23.04
CA SER A 295 27.57 -5.66 23.08
C SER A 295 27.90 -4.39 22.30
N TYR A 296 26.90 -3.77 21.67
CA TYR A 296 27.07 -2.60 20.79
C TYR A 296 26.18 -1.44 21.24
N SER A 297 26.53 -0.25 20.78
CA SER A 297 25.71 0.96 20.94
C SER A 297 25.42 1.56 19.56
N PRO A 298 24.23 2.18 19.40
CA PRO A 298 23.17 2.38 20.40
C PRO A 298 22.22 1.18 20.60
N SER A 299 22.44 0.04 19.93
CA SER A 299 21.57 -1.16 19.99
C SER A 299 21.33 -1.73 21.39
N SER A 300 22.20 -1.45 22.37
CA SER A 300 22.00 -1.86 23.77
C SER A 300 21.15 -0.88 24.59
N THR A 301 20.50 0.12 23.97
CA THR A 301 19.61 1.08 24.65
C THR A 301 18.20 0.50 24.75
N PRO A 302 17.70 0.10 25.94
CA PRO A 302 16.45 -0.66 26.04
C PRO A 302 15.18 0.12 25.64
N SER A 303 15.23 1.45 25.64
CA SER A 303 14.09 2.29 25.28
C SER A 303 14.02 2.61 23.78
N ALA A 304 15.08 2.33 23.01
CA ALA A 304 15.09 2.50 21.56
C ALA A 304 14.47 1.28 20.88
N ILE A 305 14.00 1.44 19.64
CA ILE A 305 13.58 0.32 18.81
C ILE A 305 14.81 -0.18 18.05
N THR A 306 15.33 -1.33 18.44
CA THR A 306 16.52 -1.95 17.85
C THR A 306 16.11 -2.93 16.75
N VAL A 307 16.58 -2.68 15.53
CA VAL A 307 16.14 -3.38 14.32
C VAL A 307 17.28 -4.18 13.69
N GLY A 308 17.04 -5.47 13.49
CA GLY A 308 17.92 -6.39 12.79
C GLY A 308 17.46 -6.60 11.35
N ALA A 309 18.32 -7.17 10.52
CA ALA A 309 18.04 -7.38 9.10
C ALA A 309 17.55 -8.80 8.79
N THR A 310 16.54 -8.91 7.93
CA THR A 310 16.10 -10.15 7.28
C THR A 310 16.31 -10.09 5.78
N ASN A 311 16.49 -11.25 5.15
CA ASN A 311 16.48 -11.35 3.70
C ASN A 311 15.07 -11.67 3.16
N SER A 312 14.93 -11.71 1.84
CA SER A 312 13.66 -11.96 1.14
C SER A 312 13.05 -13.35 1.34
N ARG A 313 13.68 -14.22 2.14
CA ARG A 313 13.18 -15.55 2.52
C ARG A 313 12.78 -15.63 4.00
N ASP A 314 12.57 -14.48 4.65
CA ASP A 314 12.26 -14.36 6.08
C ASP A 314 13.31 -14.99 7.01
N ALA A 315 14.55 -15.11 6.53
CA ALA A 315 15.68 -15.53 7.35
C ALA A 315 16.49 -14.32 7.81
N ARG A 316 17.05 -14.38 9.02
CA ARG A 316 18.03 -13.39 9.50
C ARG A 316 19.13 -13.24 8.44
N ALA A 317 19.40 -12.00 8.04
CA ALA A 317 20.38 -11.68 7.01
C ALA A 317 21.78 -12.02 7.52
N THR A 318 22.40 -13.02 6.90
CA THR A 318 23.76 -13.49 7.20
C THR A 318 24.46 -13.86 5.90
N GLY A 319 25.77 -14.12 5.98
CA GLY A 319 26.55 -14.52 4.81
C GLY A 319 26.81 -13.38 3.84
N TRP A 320 26.91 -12.15 4.35
CA TRP A 320 27.38 -11.03 3.55
C TRP A 320 28.81 -11.28 3.06
N SER A 321 29.23 -10.58 2.01
CA SER A 321 30.53 -10.82 1.33
C SER A 321 31.75 -10.69 2.24
N ASN A 322 31.62 -9.97 3.35
CA ASN A 322 32.64 -9.81 4.39
C ASN A 322 32.56 -10.88 5.52
N GLY A 323 31.75 -11.92 5.34
CA GLY A 323 31.52 -12.98 6.33
C GLY A 323 30.62 -12.58 7.50
N GLN A 324 30.02 -11.39 7.47
CA GLN A 324 29.19 -10.86 8.56
C GLN A 324 27.69 -11.11 8.34
N GLY A 325 26.89 -10.58 9.25
CA GLY A 325 25.43 -10.65 9.23
C GLY A 325 24.82 -9.72 10.27
N SER A 326 23.49 -9.64 10.26
CA SER A 326 22.71 -8.93 11.27
C SER A 326 23.07 -9.43 12.66
N ASN A 327 23.25 -8.52 13.61
CA ASN A 327 23.30 -8.89 15.01
C ASN A 327 21.98 -9.53 15.49
N TYR A 328 22.03 -10.15 16.65
CA TYR A 328 20.94 -10.90 17.30
C TYR A 328 20.97 -10.68 18.82
N GLY A 329 20.16 -11.41 19.59
CA GLY A 329 20.19 -11.38 21.06
C GLY A 329 19.02 -10.63 21.68
N SER A 330 19.07 -10.43 23.00
CA SER A 330 17.92 -9.93 23.77
C SER A 330 17.71 -8.42 23.69
N CYS A 331 18.69 -7.66 23.19
CA CYS A 331 18.55 -6.22 22.94
C CYS A 331 17.92 -5.91 21.57
N LEU A 332 17.57 -6.94 20.80
CA LEU A 332 16.87 -6.80 19.54
C LEU A 332 15.35 -6.80 19.78
N ASP A 333 14.65 -5.79 19.27
CA ASP A 333 13.19 -5.73 19.36
C ASP A 333 12.51 -6.43 18.18
N ILE A 334 12.97 -6.12 16.96
CA ILE A 334 12.35 -6.60 15.72
C ILE A 334 13.38 -6.86 14.62
N PHE A 335 12.96 -7.60 13.59
CA PHE A 335 13.65 -7.69 12.31
C PHE A 335 12.88 -6.94 11.23
N ALA A 336 13.59 -6.41 10.23
CA ALA A 336 13.03 -5.78 9.04
C ALA A 336 13.85 -6.13 7.77
N PRO A 337 13.24 -6.04 6.58
CA PRO A 337 13.91 -6.16 5.27
C PRO A 337 15.10 -5.22 5.06
#